data_AF-M2QVM5-F1
#
_entry.id   AF-M2QVM5-F1
#
_cell.length_a   1.000
_cell.length_b   1.000
_cell.length_c   1.000
_cell.angle_alpha   90.00
_cell.angle_beta   90.00
_cell.angle_gamma   90.00
#
_symmetry.space_group_name_H-M   'P 1'
#
loop_
_entity.id
_entity.type
_entity.pdbx_description
1 polymer ?
#
loop_
_entity_poly.entity_id
_entity_poly.type
_entity_poly.pdbx_seq_one_letter_code
_entity_poly.pdbx_strand_id
1 'polypeptide(L)'
;MSANTDNKNNDWVRLTSNDGYSFLVRRHVACGSVTLKNMLSAESSFAEAVSNTCHLDERGAVVERLCEYLQYKALYDNSRMKKEEIPDFLERLPPEVAIELLMAADYYEC
;
A
#
# COMPACT_ATOMS: atom_id res chain seq x y z
N MET A 1 10.49 29.90 4.28
CA MET A 1 9.72 28.87 5.01
C MET A 1 8.46 28.58 4.23
N SER A 2 8.15 27.30 4.05
CA SER A 2 6.85 26.72 3.66
C SER A 2 6.41 26.85 2.20
N ALA A 3 7.06 26.08 1.32
CA ALA A 3 6.50 25.72 0.00
C ALA A 3 7.02 24.34 -0.43
N ASN A 4 6.55 23.24 0.19
CA ASN A 4 6.62 21.91 -0.46
C ASN A 4 5.84 20.75 0.21
N THR A 5 4.97 20.99 1.19
CA THR A 5 4.35 19.87 1.93
C THR A 5 3.12 19.28 1.22
N ASP A 6 2.43 20.06 0.38
CA ASP A 6 1.16 19.61 -0.23
C ASP A 6 1.34 18.73 -1.49
N ASN A 7 2.50 18.77 -2.17
CA ASN A 7 2.69 18.00 -3.40
C ASN A 7 3.15 16.54 -3.15
N LYS A 8 3.67 16.24 -1.95
CA LYS A 8 4.17 14.89 -1.62
C LYS A 8 3.07 13.85 -1.46
N ASN A 9 1.81 14.24 -1.24
CA ASN A 9 0.71 13.26 -1.11
C ASN A 9 0.24 12.68 -2.45
N ASN A 10 0.59 13.34 -3.56
CA ASN A 10 0.28 12.89 -4.90
C ASN A 10 1.48 12.23 -5.61
N ASP A 11 2.60 12.09 -4.89
CA ASP A 11 3.75 11.35 -5.39
C ASP A 11 3.44 9.87 -5.54
N TRP A 12 4.14 9.25 -6.48
CA TRP A 12 4.12 7.81 -6.70
C TRP A 12 5.25 7.16 -5.91
N VAL A 13 4.94 6.01 -5.30
CA VAL A 13 5.92 5.15 -4.65
C VAL A 13 5.96 3.81 -5.35
N ARG A 14 7.16 3.23 -5.41
CA ARG A 14 7.40 1.92 -6.01
C ARG A 14 7.49 0.88 -4.90
N LEU A 15 6.65 -0.13 -4.97
CA LEU A 15 6.72 -1.32 -4.13
C LEU A 15 7.31 -2.45 -4.96
N THR A 16 8.43 -3.02 -4.52
CA THR A 16 9.14 -4.07 -5.24
C THR A 16 9.02 -5.37 -4.47
N SER A 17 8.48 -6.41 -5.09
CA SER A 17 8.36 -7.74 -4.48
C SER A 17 9.68 -8.52 -4.54
N ASN A 18 9.76 -9.60 -3.77
CA ASN A 18 10.96 -10.43 -3.68
C ASN A 18 11.32 -11.16 -5.00
N ASP A 19 10.34 -11.38 -5.87
CA ASP A 19 10.44 -12.04 -7.17
C ASP A 19 10.62 -11.05 -8.32
N GLY A 20 10.84 -9.77 -8.00
CA GLY A 20 11.29 -8.74 -8.95
C GLY A 20 10.18 -7.95 -9.64
N TYR A 21 8.92 -8.12 -9.26
CA TYR A 21 7.84 -7.28 -9.76
C TYR A 21 7.86 -5.91 -9.07
N SER A 22 7.48 -4.88 -9.81
CA SER A 22 7.38 -3.51 -9.32
C SER A 22 5.98 -2.98 -9.51
N PHE A 23 5.37 -2.50 -8.43
CA PHE A 23 4.03 -1.92 -8.40
C PHE A 23 4.15 -0.44 -8.09
N LEU A 24 3.49 0.40 -8.88
CA LEU A 24 3.47 1.84 -8.69
C LEU A 24 2.13 2.25 -8.06
N VAL A 25 2.18 2.77 -6.84
CA VAL A 25 0.99 3.18 -6.09
C VAL A 25 1.13 4.63 -5.62
N ARG A 26 0.01 5.32 -5.41
CA ARG A 26 0.06 6.68 -4.87
C ARG A 26 0.51 6.64 -3.41
N ARG A 27 1.33 7.61 -3.00
CA ARG A 27 1.88 7.68 -1.65
C ARG A 27 0.80 7.68 -0.57
N HIS A 28 -0.30 8.42 -0.77
CA HIS A 28 -1.40 8.42 0.20
C HIS A 28 -2.07 7.04 0.35
N VAL A 29 -2.10 6.22 -0.71
CA VAL A 29 -2.64 4.85 -0.69
C VAL A 29 -1.68 3.92 0.04
N ALA A 30 -0.38 4.00 -0.28
CA ALA A 30 0.66 3.23 0.41
C ALA A 30 0.70 3.54 1.91
N CYS A 31 0.51 4.82 2.28
CA CYS A 31 0.43 5.26 3.67
C CYS A 31 -0.84 4.76 4.41
N GLY A 32 -1.75 4.03 3.75
CA GLY A 32 -2.83 3.30 4.41
C GLY A 32 -2.35 2.10 5.23
N SER A 33 -1.10 1.67 5.03
CA SER A 33 -0.33 0.77 5.89
C SER A 33 0.55 1.58 6.83
N VAL A 34 0.56 1.24 8.12
CA VAL A 34 1.42 1.90 9.12
C VAL A 34 2.89 1.59 8.84
N THR A 35 3.21 0.32 8.56
CA THR A 35 4.57 -0.13 8.26
C THR A 35 5.12 0.56 7.02
N LEU A 36 4.37 0.61 5.91
CA LEU A 36 4.79 1.31 4.70
C LEU A 36 4.93 2.82 4.93
N LYS A 37 4.02 3.42 5.69
CA LYS A 37 4.11 4.84 6.07
C LYS A 37 5.39 5.14 6.83
N ASN A 38 5.80 4.26 7.75
CA ASN A 38 7.04 4.40 8.51
C ASN A 38 8.27 4.27 7.60
N MET A 39 8.28 3.28 6.69
CA MET A 39 9.35 3.09 5.70
C MET A 39 9.49 4.27 4.73
N LEU A 40 8.38 4.91 4.36
CA LEU A 40 8.32 6.06 3.45
C LEU A 40 8.44 7.42 4.17
N SER A 41 8.65 7.42 5.50
CA SER A 41 8.76 8.64 6.29
C SER A 41 10.16 9.24 6.14
N ALA A 42 10.24 10.53 5.82
CA ALA A 42 11.50 11.25 5.63
C ALA A 42 12.29 11.50 6.93
N GLU A 43 11.71 11.16 8.08
CA GLU A 43 12.38 11.17 9.38
C GLU A 43 13.17 9.89 9.63
N SER A 44 12.84 8.80 8.93
CA SER A 44 13.70 7.64 8.88
C SER A 44 14.94 8.00 8.03
N SER A 45 16.15 7.83 8.57
CA SER A 45 17.39 7.96 7.79
C SER A 45 17.58 6.79 6.80
N PHE A 46 16.49 6.21 6.30
CA PHE A 46 16.45 5.06 5.39
C PHE A 46 16.53 5.54 3.94
N ALA A 47 17.27 4.78 3.10
CA ALA A 47 17.51 5.13 1.70
C ALA A 47 16.20 5.14 0.86
N GLU A 48 15.19 4.43 1.34
CA GLU A 48 13.86 4.20 0.77
C GLU A 48 13.02 5.49 0.77
N ALA A 49 13.14 6.33 1.80
CA ALA A 49 12.45 7.61 1.88
C ALA A 49 12.99 8.63 0.86
N VAL A 50 14.24 8.46 0.42
CA VAL A 50 14.89 9.28 -0.61
C VAL A 50 14.60 8.74 -2.01
N SER A 51 14.50 7.43 -2.18
CA SER A 51 14.28 6.77 -3.48
C SER A 51 12.80 6.54 -3.83
N ASN A 52 11.86 6.84 -2.92
CA ASN A 52 10.43 6.52 -3.05
C ASN A 52 10.18 5.05 -3.43
N THR A 53 11.09 4.16 -3.04
CA THR A 53 11.05 2.74 -3.38
C THR A 53 11.17 1.92 -2.12
N CYS A 54 10.21 1.02 -1.89
CA CYS A 54 10.24 0.04 -0.80
C CYS A 54 10.38 -1.36 -1.38
N HIS A 55 11.28 -2.14 -0.78
CA HIS A 55 11.43 -3.57 -1.09
C HIS A 55 10.64 -4.37 -0.06
N LEU A 56 9.83 -5.31 -0.55
CA LEU A 56 8.94 -6.16 0.21
C LEU A 56 9.44 -7.59 0.12
N ASP A 57 9.37 -8.31 1.24
CA ASP A 57 9.77 -9.74 1.29
C ASP A 57 8.71 -10.67 0.70
N GLU A 58 7.56 -10.13 0.31
CA GLU A 58 6.44 -10.88 -0.26
C GLU A 58 6.59 -11.09 -1.77
N ARG A 59 5.94 -12.16 -2.27
CA ARG A 59 5.87 -12.47 -3.71
C ARG A 59 4.97 -11.48 -4.44
N GLY A 60 5.19 -11.28 -5.73
CA GLY A 60 4.45 -10.32 -6.55
C GLY A 60 2.93 -10.53 -6.51
N ALA A 61 2.47 -11.78 -6.45
CA ALA A 61 1.05 -12.10 -6.33
C ALA A 61 0.43 -11.54 -5.03
N VAL A 62 1.16 -11.58 -3.91
CA VAL A 62 0.71 -11.04 -2.62
C VAL A 62 0.77 -9.52 -2.64
N VAL A 63 1.87 -8.96 -3.13
CA VAL A 63 2.05 -7.50 -3.22
C VAL A 63 1.00 -6.85 -4.11
N GLU A 64 0.62 -7.49 -5.22
CA GLU A 64 -0.49 -7.06 -6.07
C GLU A 64 -1.78 -6.91 -5.25
N ARG A 65 -2.13 -7.93 -4.46
CA ARG A 65 -3.39 -7.92 -3.70
C ARG A 65 -3.36 -6.96 -2.52
N LEU A 66 -2.19 -6.80 -1.91
CA LEU A 66 -1.95 -5.77 -0.91
C LEU A 66 -2.17 -4.37 -1.50
N CYS A 67 -1.65 -4.10 -2.70
CA CYS A 67 -1.85 -2.82 -3.39
C CYS A 67 -3.33 -2.59 -3.72
N GLU A 68 -4.03 -3.61 -4.24
CA GLU A 68 -5.46 -3.53 -4.52
C GLU A 68 -6.27 -3.25 -3.25
N TYR A 69 -5.95 -3.92 -2.15
CA TYR A 69 -6.60 -3.73 -0.86
C TYR A 69 -6.37 -2.31 -0.32
N LEU A 70 -5.13 -1.81 -0.35
CA LEU A 70 -4.84 -0.44 0.09
C LEU A 70 -5.59 0.59 -0.74
N GLN A 71 -5.69 0.38 -2.06
CA GLN A 71 -6.47 1.25 -2.95
C GLN A 71 -7.96 1.18 -2.64
N TYR A 72 -8.50 -0.02 -2.42
CA TYR A 72 -9.88 -0.25 -2.01
C TYR A 72 -10.18 0.48 -0.69
N LYS A 73 -9.35 0.28 0.34
CA LYS A 73 -9.42 0.97 1.62
C LYS A 73 -9.43 2.49 1.41
N ALA A 74 -8.47 3.04 0.67
CA ALA A 74 -8.39 4.48 0.41
C ALA A 74 -9.63 5.05 -0.31
N LEU A 75 -10.28 4.28 -1.19
CA LEU A 75 -11.50 4.70 -1.89
C LEU A 75 -12.71 4.72 -0.96
N TYR A 76 -12.85 3.72 -0.09
CA TYR A 76 -14.07 3.50 0.68
C TYR A 76 -14.04 4.03 2.11
N ASP A 77 -12.85 4.22 2.71
CA ASP A 77 -12.65 4.66 4.10
C ASP A 77 -13.29 6.04 4.40
N ASN A 78 -13.32 6.94 3.40
CA ASN A 78 -13.97 8.26 3.50
C ASN A 78 -15.21 8.40 2.60
N SER A 79 -15.69 7.30 2.01
CA SER A 79 -16.86 7.36 1.14
C SER A 79 -18.12 7.59 1.96
N ARG A 80 -18.98 8.52 1.51
CA ARG A 80 -20.35 8.66 2.04
C ARG A 80 -21.28 7.53 1.57
N MET A 81 -20.73 6.52 0.88
CA MET A 81 -21.50 5.41 0.32
C MET A 81 -22.01 4.51 1.44
N LYS A 82 -23.20 3.96 1.22
CA LYS A 82 -23.77 2.98 2.15
C LYS A 82 -22.97 1.69 2.04
N LYS A 83 -22.81 0.98 3.16
CA LYS A 83 -22.09 -0.30 3.22
C LYS A 83 -22.58 -1.33 2.19
N GLU A 84 -23.86 -1.27 1.83
CA GLU A 84 -24.53 -2.12 0.83
C GLU A 84 -24.05 -1.89 -0.61
N GLU A 85 -23.46 -0.72 -0.91
CA GLU A 85 -22.95 -0.36 -2.24
C GLU A 85 -21.45 -0.60 -2.38
N ILE A 86 -20.77 -0.97 -1.28
CA ILE A 86 -19.34 -1.25 -1.28
C ILE A 86 -19.15 -2.71 -1.74
N PRO A 87 -18.44 -2.95 -2.87
CA PRO A 87 -18.19 -4.31 -3.35
C PRO A 87 -17.37 -5.13 -2.36
N ASP A 88 -17.66 -6.42 -2.22
CA ASP A 88 -16.87 -7.30 -1.35
C ASP A 88 -15.48 -7.55 -1.97
N PHE A 89 -14.43 -7.21 -1.23
CA PHE A 89 -13.04 -7.44 -1.66
C PHE A 89 -12.74 -8.93 -1.79
N LEU A 90 -13.41 -9.80 -1.01
CA LEU A 90 -13.17 -11.24 -1.02
C LEU A 90 -13.49 -11.89 -2.37
N GLU A 91 -14.41 -11.34 -3.17
CA GLU A 91 -14.72 -11.85 -4.51
C GLU A 91 -13.52 -11.74 -5.47
N ARG A 92 -12.60 -10.81 -5.19
CA ARG A 92 -11.42 -10.59 -6.01
C ARG A 92 -10.23 -11.41 -5.55
N LEU A 93 -10.31 -12.11 -4.41
CA LEU A 93 -9.19 -12.79 -3.76
C LEU A 93 -9.12 -14.30 -4.12
N PRO A 94 -8.11 -14.76 -4.86
CA PRO A 94 -7.86 -16.18 -5.07
C PRO A 94 -7.55 -16.87 -3.75
N PRO A 95 -8.15 -18.05 -3.49
CA PRO A 95 -7.90 -18.80 -2.27
C PRO A 95 -6.42 -19.19 -2.11
N GLU A 96 -5.67 -19.30 -3.20
CA GLU A 96 -4.25 -19.67 -3.20
C GLU A 96 -3.35 -18.62 -2.55
N VAL A 97 -3.76 -17.35 -2.52
CA VAL A 97 -2.96 -16.22 -1.99
C VAL A 97 -3.48 -15.76 -0.62
N ALA A 98 -4.63 -16.28 -0.17
CA ALA A 98 -5.34 -15.74 0.99
C ALA A 98 -4.54 -15.79 2.30
N ILE A 99 -3.84 -16.89 2.56
CA ILE A 99 -3.05 -17.05 3.80
C ILE A 99 -1.81 -16.16 3.76
N GLU A 100 -1.10 -16.12 2.63
CA GLU A 100 0.07 -15.25 2.45
C GLU A 100 -0.33 -13.77 2.60
N LEU A 101 -1.46 -13.37 2.01
CA LEU A 101 -1.97 -12.00 2.16
C LEU A 101 -2.39 -11.70 3.60
N LEU A 102 -2.97 -12.65 4.33
CA LEU A 102 -3.33 -12.45 5.74
C LEU A 102 -2.09 -12.17 6.60
N MET A 103 -1.00 -12.94 6.39
CA MET A 103 0.26 -12.71 7.09
C MET A 103 0.87 -11.35 6.72
N ALA A 104 0.84 -10.99 5.42
CA ALA A 104 1.29 -9.69 4.96
C ALA A 104 0.46 -8.55 5.58
N ALA A 105 -0.87 -8.68 5.63
CA ALA A 105 -1.75 -7.67 6.19
C ALA A 105 -1.49 -7.41 7.68
N ASP A 106 -1.20 -8.47 8.45
CA ASP A 106 -0.78 -8.36 9.85
C ASP A 106 0.55 -7.60 9.97
N TYR A 107 1.56 -7.96 9.17
CA TYR A 107 2.87 -7.32 9.17
C TYR A 107 2.83 -5.84 8.71
N TYR A 108 2.06 -5.53 7.67
CA TYR A 108 1.92 -4.18 7.14
C TYR A 108 0.89 -3.33 7.90
N GLU A 109 0.24 -3.89 8.93
CA GLU A 109 -0.76 -3.23 9.76
C GLU A 109 -1.81 -2.46 8.92
N CYS A 110 -2.49 -3.16 8.01
CA CYS A 110 -3.42 -2.53 7.06
C CYS A 110 -4.79 -3.19 6.94
#